data_AF-A0AB39U6D8-F1
#
_entry.id   AF-A0AB39U6D8-F1
#
_cell.length_a   1.000
_cell.length_b   1.000
_cell.length_c   1.000
_cell.angle_alpha   90.00
_cell.angle_beta   90.00
_cell.angle_gamma   90.00
#
_symmetry.space_group_name_H-M   'P 1'
#
loop_
_entity.id
_entity.type
_entity.pdbx_description
1 polymer ?
#
loop_
_entity_poly.entity_id
_entity_poly.type
_entity_poly.pdbx_seq_one_letter_code
_entity_poly.pdbx_strand_id
1 'polypeptide(L)'
;MSGMKRYPDAMDHGSRSAKGATNRRFRGFGSLQLGSVALLLIASGLLSSSIMVPTLGNLEKSPVGALTLALVLEVMSWCALPMIAWMLVAWLRSVNGLADAQPAAARRAKLIGLILTTVVAVVSEVPYDLANSGKVWDFDSQNPACALPISLLVLVILEAIASPSNHTLSTAQTMMVRVVIVGAGLAWMWLLNVDVRLGIMQGGVLFLLYCLVFHFLARHENTMMLLATLVGLVGFMIPSLGLLAVHFRRNEQEAENSRNRLYIYLLAAYALILVVFVLARWVH
;
A
#
# COMPACT_ATOMS: atom_id res chain seq x y z
N MET A 1 -30.86 -65.73 20.64
CA MET A 1 -30.32 -64.59 19.87
C MET A 1 -28.81 -64.75 19.78
N SER A 2 -28.27 -64.64 18.56
CA SER A 2 -26.89 -64.29 18.14
C SER A 2 -25.79 -64.35 19.23
N GLY A 3 -24.70 -65.13 19.17
CA GLY A 3 -23.82 -65.40 18.03
C GLY A 3 -22.79 -64.28 17.85
N MET A 4 -21.58 -64.39 18.46
CA MET A 4 -20.28 -64.26 17.75
C MET A 4 -19.03 -64.29 18.65
N LYS A 5 -18.17 -65.25 18.29
CA LYS A 5 -16.70 -65.42 18.38
C LYS A 5 -15.84 -64.33 19.05
N ARG A 6 -15.03 -64.76 20.03
CA ARG A 6 -13.71 -64.18 20.34
C ARG A 6 -12.71 -64.53 19.23
N TYR A 7 -11.89 -63.57 18.84
CA TYR A 7 -10.58 -63.82 18.24
C TYR A 7 -9.49 -63.07 19.06
N PRO A 8 -8.28 -63.63 19.18
CA PRO A 8 -7.18 -63.10 19.98
C PRO A 8 -6.25 -62.17 19.17
N ASP A 9 -5.39 -61.47 19.91
CA ASP A 9 -4.28 -60.63 19.47
C ASP A 9 -3.41 -61.27 18.39
N ALA A 10 -2.98 -60.46 17.40
CA ALA A 10 -1.59 -60.38 16.93
C ALA A 10 -1.47 -59.36 15.78
N MET A 11 -0.56 -58.39 15.94
CA MET A 11 0.62 -58.17 15.08
C MET A 11 1.04 -56.70 15.09
N ASP A 12 2.09 -56.46 15.86
CA ASP A 12 3.05 -55.39 15.69
C ASP A 12 3.65 -55.45 14.26
N HIS A 13 3.40 -54.41 13.48
CA HIS A 13 4.15 -54.15 12.26
C HIS A 13 4.40 -52.65 12.09
N GLY A 14 5.64 -52.26 12.37
CA GLY A 14 6.39 -51.50 11.38
C GLY A 14 6.44 -50.01 11.63
N SER A 15 7.33 -49.63 12.56
CA SER A 15 8.12 -48.42 12.45
C SER A 15 8.75 -48.29 11.06
N ARG A 16 8.11 -47.54 10.17
CA ARG A 16 8.73 -47.00 8.95
C ARG A 16 8.60 -45.49 8.94
N SER A 17 9.55 -44.86 9.61
CA SER A 17 10.35 -43.76 9.04
C SER A 17 9.60 -42.88 8.01
N ALA A 18 8.79 -41.94 8.49
CA ALA A 18 8.46 -40.74 7.73
C ALA A 18 9.72 -39.86 7.65
N LYS A 19 10.66 -40.28 6.80
CA LYS A 19 11.84 -39.52 6.40
C LYS A 19 11.36 -38.25 5.72
N GLY A 20 11.52 -37.13 6.43
CA GLY A 20 11.91 -35.83 5.88
C GLY A 20 11.33 -35.45 4.52
N ALA A 21 10.02 -35.34 4.38
CA ALA A 21 9.47 -34.34 3.48
C ALA A 21 9.58 -33.00 4.22
N THR A 22 10.70 -32.29 4.05
CA THR A 22 10.76 -30.87 4.39
C THR A 22 9.71 -30.19 3.53
N ASN A 23 8.51 -30.07 4.09
CA ASN A 23 7.46 -29.24 3.57
C ASN A 23 8.06 -27.83 3.56
N ARG A 24 8.62 -27.41 2.42
CA ARG A 24 8.99 -26.02 2.19
C ARG A 24 7.67 -25.26 2.13
N ARG A 25 7.08 -25.06 3.31
CA ARG A 25 5.92 -24.20 3.52
C ARG A 25 6.35 -22.87 2.94
N PHE A 26 5.71 -22.49 1.82
CA PHE A 26 6.01 -21.24 1.14
C PHE A 26 5.92 -20.15 2.20
N ARG A 27 7.07 -19.60 2.57
CA ARG A 27 7.17 -18.60 3.63
C ARG A 27 6.72 -17.30 2.98
N GLY A 28 5.47 -16.90 3.26
CA GLY A 28 4.91 -15.65 2.77
C GLY A 28 5.79 -14.43 3.08
N PHE A 29 5.56 -13.32 2.37
CA PHE A 29 6.33 -12.08 2.48
C PHE A 29 6.21 -11.48 3.88
N GLY A 30 7.34 -11.24 4.54
CA GLY A 30 7.40 -10.42 5.75
C GLY A 30 7.08 -8.95 5.44
N SER A 31 6.74 -8.17 6.47
CA SER A 31 6.44 -6.74 6.33
C SER A 31 7.62 -5.94 5.73
N LEU A 32 8.86 -6.30 6.09
CA LEU A 32 10.07 -5.69 5.53
C LEU A 32 10.21 -6.00 4.05
N GLN A 33 10.00 -7.26 3.66
CA GLN A 33 10.12 -7.69 2.26
C GLN A 33 9.06 -7.00 1.41
N LEU A 34 7.83 -6.89 1.90
CA LEU A 34 6.76 -6.17 1.21
C LEU A 34 7.12 -4.69 1.00
N GLY A 35 7.64 -4.02 2.04
CA GLY A 35 8.10 -2.63 1.94
C GLY A 35 9.26 -2.46 0.97
N SER A 36 10.26 -3.35 0.99
CA SER A 36 11.39 -3.32 0.06
C SER A 36 10.95 -3.52 -1.39
N VAL A 37 10.04 -4.47 -1.65
CA VAL A 37 9.49 -4.69 -3.01
C VAL A 37 8.73 -3.46 -3.49
N ALA A 38 7.90 -2.86 -2.63
CA ALA A 38 7.19 -1.62 -2.97
C ALA A 38 8.15 -0.47 -3.31
N LEU A 39 9.23 -0.30 -2.54
CA LEU A 39 10.26 0.71 -2.80
C LEU A 39 11.01 0.46 -4.10
N LEU A 40 11.33 -0.80 -4.43
CA LEU A 40 11.97 -1.15 -5.70
C LEU A 40 11.06 -0.84 -6.89
N LEU A 41 9.77 -1.09 -6.76
CA LEU A 41 8.77 -0.74 -7.79
C LEU A 41 8.63 0.78 -7.93
N ILE A 42 8.62 1.54 -6.83
CA ILE A 42 8.67 3.02 -6.93
C ILE A 42 9.94 3.47 -7.65
N ALA A 43 11.09 2.91 -7.30
CA ALA A 43 12.36 3.26 -7.91
C ALA A 43 12.39 2.92 -9.41
N SER A 44 11.68 1.87 -9.87
CA SER A 44 11.58 1.58 -11.31
C SER A 44 10.81 2.67 -12.06
N GLY A 45 9.72 3.19 -11.48
CA GLY A 45 8.99 4.33 -12.05
C GLY A 45 9.85 5.60 -12.11
N LEU A 46 10.55 5.92 -11.02
CA LEU A 46 11.47 7.06 -10.99
C LEU A 46 12.63 6.89 -11.99
N LEU A 47 13.16 5.69 -12.17
CA LEU A 47 14.19 5.42 -13.20
C LEU A 47 13.67 5.72 -14.61
N SER A 48 12.42 5.35 -14.89
CA SER A 48 11.77 5.68 -16.14
C SER A 48 11.65 7.18 -16.34
N SER A 49 11.01 7.88 -15.39
CA SER A 49 10.62 9.27 -15.58
C SER A 49 11.76 10.27 -15.35
N SER A 50 12.72 9.94 -14.48
CA SER A 50 13.79 10.85 -14.06
C SER A 50 15.06 10.70 -14.86
N ILE A 51 15.31 9.54 -15.47
CA ILE A 51 16.55 9.25 -16.20
C ILE A 51 16.25 8.85 -17.64
N MET A 52 15.47 7.79 -17.85
CA MET A 52 15.26 7.26 -19.20
C MET A 52 14.54 8.26 -20.12
N VAL A 53 13.38 8.77 -19.72
CA VAL A 53 12.61 9.69 -20.57
C VAL A 53 13.38 10.98 -20.89
N PRO A 54 14.04 11.66 -19.92
CA PRO A 54 14.86 12.83 -20.21
C PRO A 54 16.04 12.55 -21.15
N THR A 55 16.75 11.43 -20.98
CA THR A 55 17.91 11.09 -21.83
C THR A 55 17.54 10.81 -23.29
N LEU A 56 16.28 10.48 -23.57
CA LEU A 56 15.78 10.26 -24.93
C LEU A 56 15.54 11.57 -25.70
N GLY A 57 15.42 12.70 -25.01
CA GLY A 57 15.23 14.01 -25.63
C GLY A 57 13.96 14.06 -26.48
N ASN A 58 14.11 14.07 -27.82
CA ASN A 58 12.95 14.07 -28.71
C ASN A 58 12.34 12.66 -28.84
N LEU A 59 11.21 12.48 -28.17
CA LEU A 59 10.43 11.24 -28.13
C LEU A 59 10.06 10.72 -29.53
N GLU A 60 9.82 11.60 -30.51
CA GLU A 60 9.41 11.20 -31.87
C GLU A 60 10.53 10.51 -32.66
N LYS A 61 11.78 10.82 -32.33
CA LYS A 61 12.97 10.27 -33.00
C LYS A 61 13.66 9.19 -32.17
N SER A 62 13.11 8.87 -31.00
CA SER A 62 13.70 7.96 -30.04
C SER A 62 13.51 6.50 -30.45
N PRO A 63 14.48 5.61 -30.16
CA PRO A 63 14.34 4.20 -30.47
C PRO A 63 13.16 3.59 -29.69
N VAL A 64 12.26 2.91 -30.41
CA VAL A 64 11.03 2.30 -29.85
C VAL A 64 11.33 1.39 -28.66
N GLY A 65 12.46 0.68 -28.69
CA GLY A 65 12.88 -0.19 -27.59
C GLY A 65 13.11 0.55 -26.27
N ALA A 66 13.70 1.75 -26.30
CA ALA A 66 13.95 2.53 -25.09
C ALA A 66 12.66 3.15 -24.53
N LEU A 67 11.78 3.62 -25.42
CA LEU A 67 10.44 4.10 -25.04
C LEU A 67 9.60 2.99 -24.41
N THR A 68 9.67 1.78 -24.99
CA THR A 68 8.95 0.61 -24.47
C THR A 68 9.50 0.20 -23.11
N LEU A 69 10.82 0.23 -22.92
CA LEU A 69 11.43 -0.08 -21.62
C LEU A 69 11.03 0.96 -20.55
N ALA A 70 11.07 2.25 -20.88
CA ALA A 70 10.60 3.31 -19.99
C ALA A 70 9.13 3.10 -19.60
N LEU A 71 8.26 2.81 -20.58
CA LEU A 71 6.86 2.52 -20.33
C LEU A 71 6.67 1.31 -19.40
N VAL A 72 7.40 0.21 -19.64
CA VAL A 72 7.31 -1.00 -18.81
C VAL A 72 7.74 -0.71 -17.37
N LEU A 73 8.84 0.02 -17.15
CA LEU A 73 9.31 0.37 -15.82
C LEU A 73 8.32 1.24 -15.05
N GLU A 74 7.68 2.18 -15.75
CA GLU A 74 6.63 3.03 -15.20
C GLU A 74 5.39 2.22 -14.85
N VAL A 75 4.88 1.41 -15.77
CA VAL A 75 3.69 0.59 -15.57
C VAL A 75 3.91 -0.43 -14.44
N MET A 76 5.09 -1.04 -14.36
CA MET A 76 5.45 -1.94 -13.26
C MET A 76 5.40 -1.25 -11.89
N SER A 77 5.77 0.03 -11.82
CA SER A 77 5.74 0.81 -10.57
C SER A 77 4.34 0.91 -9.97
N TRP A 78 3.29 0.81 -10.77
CA TRP A 78 1.89 0.90 -10.34
C TRP A 78 1.50 -0.23 -9.40
N CYS A 79 2.21 -1.37 -9.46
CA CYS A 79 2.03 -2.49 -8.52
C CYS A 79 2.37 -2.11 -7.07
N ALA A 80 3.11 -1.02 -6.83
CA ALA A 80 3.44 -0.56 -5.48
C ALA A 80 2.22 -0.03 -4.71
N LEU A 81 1.22 0.51 -5.42
CA LEU A 81 0.04 1.17 -4.84
C LEU A 81 -0.67 0.32 -3.77
N PRO A 82 -1.15 -0.91 -4.06
CA PRO A 82 -1.81 -1.73 -3.04
C PRO A 82 -0.88 -2.15 -1.90
N MET A 83 0.42 -2.30 -2.15
CA MET A 83 1.38 -2.69 -1.11
C MET A 83 1.51 -1.56 -0.06
N ILE A 84 1.68 -0.33 -0.52
CA ILE A 84 1.81 0.85 0.35
C ILE A 84 0.48 1.15 1.04
N ALA A 85 -0.65 1.01 0.33
CA ALA A 85 -1.98 1.19 0.91
C ALA A 85 -2.23 0.17 2.04
N TRP A 86 -1.85 -1.09 1.82
CA TRP A 86 -1.92 -2.11 2.86
C TRP A 86 -1.07 -1.74 4.07
N MET A 87 0.16 -1.25 3.87
CA MET A 87 1.06 -0.86 4.96
C MET A 87 0.51 0.32 5.79
N LEU A 88 -0.08 1.32 5.13
CA LEU A 88 -0.74 2.44 5.81
C LEU A 88 -1.91 1.96 6.68
N VAL A 89 -2.79 1.11 6.13
CA VAL A 89 -3.94 0.56 6.85
C VAL A 89 -3.50 -0.37 7.98
N ALA A 90 -2.46 -1.18 7.75
CA ALA A 90 -1.88 -2.04 8.78
C ALA A 90 -1.32 -1.19 9.93
N TRP A 91 -0.58 -0.11 9.63
CA TRP A 91 -0.10 0.83 10.64
C TRP A 91 -1.26 1.43 11.45
N LEU A 92 -2.30 1.94 10.79
CA LEU A 92 -3.46 2.52 11.48
C LEU A 92 -4.16 1.51 12.40
N ARG A 93 -4.28 0.24 11.98
CA ARG A 93 -4.84 -0.83 12.82
C ARG A 93 -4.02 -1.13 14.06
N SER A 94 -2.69 -1.08 13.96
CA SER A 94 -1.84 -1.22 15.16
C SER A 94 -2.02 -0.04 16.10
N VAL A 95 -2.23 1.16 15.57
CA VAL A 95 -2.56 2.32 16.40
C VAL A 95 -3.93 2.17 17.06
N ASN A 96 -4.90 1.55 16.37
CA ASN A 96 -6.21 1.26 16.95
C ASN A 96 -6.17 0.17 18.02
N GLY A 97 -5.30 -0.84 17.91
CA GLY A 97 -5.09 -1.83 18.98
C GLY A 97 -4.67 -1.19 20.30
N LEU A 98 -3.88 -0.11 20.25
CA LEU A 98 -3.50 0.70 21.41
C LEU A 98 -4.69 1.48 22.02
N ALA A 99 -5.75 1.73 21.26
CA ALA A 99 -6.84 2.60 21.70
C ALA A 99 -7.68 1.99 22.84
N ASP A 100 -7.77 0.65 22.88
CA ASP A 100 -8.50 -0.07 23.93
C ASP A 100 -7.80 0.05 25.30
N ALA A 101 -6.46 0.06 25.32
CA ALA A 101 -5.67 0.18 26.54
C ALA A 101 -5.34 1.63 26.90
N GLN A 102 -5.00 2.47 25.91
CA GLN A 102 -4.49 3.84 26.11
C GLN A 102 -5.02 4.79 25.01
N PRO A 103 -6.24 5.33 25.15
CA PRO A 103 -6.87 6.14 24.10
C PRO A 103 -6.11 7.44 23.79
N ALA A 104 -5.46 8.04 24.81
CA ALA A 104 -4.64 9.23 24.63
C ALA A 104 -3.36 8.94 23.80
N ALA A 105 -2.74 7.77 24.00
CA ALA A 105 -1.56 7.35 23.24
C ALA A 105 -1.92 7.07 21.78
N ALA A 106 -3.04 6.39 21.54
CA ALA A 106 -3.54 6.12 20.19
C ALA A 106 -3.84 7.43 19.43
N ARG A 107 -4.50 8.41 20.07
CA ARG A 107 -4.76 9.72 19.46
C ARG A 107 -3.47 10.46 19.10
N ARG A 108 -2.48 10.44 20.00
CA ARG A 108 -1.15 11.01 19.74
C ARG A 108 -0.45 10.32 18.57
N ALA A 109 -0.48 8.99 18.50
CA ALA A 109 0.12 8.25 17.40
C ALA A 109 -0.55 8.54 16.04
N LYS A 110 -1.88 8.67 15.98
CA LYS A 110 -2.60 9.10 14.77
C LYS A 110 -2.18 10.49 14.33
N LEU A 111 -2.10 11.44 15.27
CA LEU A 111 -1.65 12.81 14.99
C LEU A 111 -0.19 12.84 14.50
N ILE A 112 0.70 12.10 15.16
CA ILE A 112 2.11 11.99 14.75
C ILE A 112 2.22 11.39 13.35
N GLY A 113 1.47 10.32 13.05
CA GLY A 113 1.46 9.72 11.72
C GLY A 113 0.93 10.67 10.63
N LEU A 114 -0.12 11.43 10.93
CA LEU A 114 -0.63 12.48 10.05
C LEU A 114 0.44 13.56 9.80
N ILE A 115 1.05 14.09 10.86
CA ILE A 115 2.11 15.08 10.76
C ILE A 115 3.28 14.53 9.94
N LEU A 116 3.73 13.30 10.24
CA LEU A 116 4.87 12.69 9.55
C LEU A 116 4.60 12.49 8.06
N THR A 117 3.43 11.96 7.70
CA THR A 117 3.06 11.78 6.29
C THR A 117 2.89 13.10 5.57
N THR A 118 2.34 14.13 6.22
CA THR A 118 2.25 15.48 5.67
C THR A 118 3.62 16.12 5.48
N VAL A 119 4.51 16.01 6.46
CA VAL A 119 5.89 16.52 6.38
C VAL A 119 6.62 15.83 5.24
N VAL A 120 6.51 14.50 5.12
CA VAL A 120 7.12 13.75 4.02
C VAL A 120 6.56 14.26 2.70
N ALA A 121 5.23 14.30 2.52
CA ALA A 121 4.59 14.79 1.31
C ALA A 121 5.12 16.17 0.88
N VAL A 122 5.07 17.16 1.78
CA VAL A 122 5.50 18.54 1.50
C VAL A 122 7.01 18.64 1.23
N VAL A 123 7.85 17.99 2.04
CA VAL A 123 9.31 18.03 1.86
C VAL A 123 9.72 17.29 0.60
N SER A 124 9.00 16.23 0.24
CA SER A 124 9.27 15.42 -0.94
C SER A 124 8.75 16.01 -2.25
N GLU A 125 7.89 17.04 -2.22
CA GLU A 125 7.37 17.69 -3.44
C GLU A 125 8.51 18.25 -4.29
N VAL A 126 9.36 19.10 -3.71
CA VAL A 126 10.48 19.73 -4.41
C VAL A 126 11.44 18.71 -5.05
N PRO A 127 11.98 17.70 -4.33
CA PRO A 127 12.85 16.72 -4.95
C PRO A 127 12.10 15.83 -5.95
N TYR A 128 10.80 15.59 -5.77
CA TYR A 128 10.01 14.85 -6.75
C TYR A 128 9.84 15.63 -8.06
N ASP A 129 9.49 16.91 -8.00
CA ASP A 129 9.37 17.76 -9.19
C ASP A 129 10.70 17.90 -9.92
N LEU A 130 11.79 18.11 -9.16
CA LEU A 130 13.13 18.15 -9.73
C LEU A 130 13.51 16.82 -10.39
N ALA A 131 13.18 15.69 -9.77
CA ALA A 131 13.47 14.38 -10.34
C ALA A 131 12.60 14.10 -11.58
N ASN A 132 11.33 14.50 -11.58
CA ASN A 132 10.35 14.06 -12.58
C ASN A 132 10.22 15.05 -13.76
N SER A 133 10.01 16.34 -13.47
CA SER A 133 9.84 17.38 -14.49
C SER A 133 11.11 18.20 -14.72
N GLY A 134 12.04 18.20 -13.76
CA GLY A 134 13.22 19.08 -13.78
C GLY A 134 12.92 20.52 -13.35
N LYS A 135 11.67 20.80 -12.96
CA LYS A 135 11.26 22.11 -12.40
C LYS A 135 11.33 22.04 -10.88
N VAL A 136 11.55 23.18 -10.23
CA VAL A 136 11.51 23.28 -8.75
C VAL A 136 10.08 23.12 -8.22
N TRP A 137 9.09 23.47 -9.05
CA TRP A 137 7.68 23.39 -8.72
C TRP A 137 6.86 23.10 -9.97
N ASP A 138 6.08 22.02 -9.95
CA ASP A 138 5.19 21.62 -11.05
C ASP A 138 3.76 21.35 -10.55
N PHE A 139 2.77 21.94 -11.21
CA PHE A 139 1.35 21.76 -10.85
C PHE A 139 0.65 20.72 -11.72
N ASP A 140 1.33 20.13 -12.70
CA ASP A 140 0.72 19.15 -13.62
C ASP A 140 0.37 17.84 -12.90
N SER A 141 1.18 17.41 -11.94
CA SER A 141 0.96 16.22 -11.12
C SER A 141 1.65 16.38 -9.77
N GLN A 142 0.93 16.13 -8.68
CA GLN A 142 1.50 16.22 -7.33
C GLN A 142 2.19 14.92 -6.93
N ASN A 143 3.13 15.01 -6.00
CA ASN A 143 3.90 13.87 -5.52
C ASN A 143 3.00 12.70 -5.03
N PRO A 144 3.31 11.44 -5.39
CA PRO A 144 2.64 10.25 -4.87
C PRO A 144 2.49 10.20 -3.33
N ALA A 145 3.46 10.72 -2.58
CA ALA A 145 3.43 10.81 -1.13
C ALA A 145 2.28 11.67 -0.60
N CYS A 146 1.75 12.62 -1.37
CA CYS A 146 0.55 13.41 -1.02
C CYS A 146 -0.69 12.54 -0.83
N ALA A 147 -0.73 11.34 -1.43
CA ALA A 147 -1.83 10.41 -1.24
C ALA A 147 -1.90 9.83 0.19
N LEU A 148 -0.76 9.75 0.89
CA LEU A 148 -0.66 9.19 2.25
C LEU A 148 -1.40 10.00 3.31
N PRO A 149 -1.12 11.32 3.50
CA PRO A 149 -1.78 12.09 4.54
C PRO A 149 -3.28 12.26 4.26
N ILE A 150 -3.69 12.43 3.00
CA ILE A 150 -5.12 12.56 2.64
C ILE A 150 -5.85 11.24 2.96
N SER A 151 -5.28 10.09 2.59
CA SER A 151 -5.90 8.80 2.89
C SER A 151 -5.97 8.52 4.38
N LEU A 152 -4.89 8.83 5.11
CA LEU A 152 -4.87 8.69 6.56
C LEU A 152 -5.90 9.59 7.23
N LEU A 153 -6.00 10.85 6.80
CA LEU A 153 -6.97 11.82 7.31
C LEU A 153 -8.40 11.30 7.11
N VAL A 154 -8.74 10.85 5.90
CA VAL A 154 -10.06 10.26 5.60
C VAL A 154 -10.36 9.10 6.54
N LEU A 155 -9.45 8.13 6.67
CA LEU A 155 -9.67 6.97 7.55
C LEU A 155 -9.83 7.36 9.02
N VAL A 156 -9.00 8.28 9.53
CA VAL A 156 -9.08 8.75 10.92
C VAL A 156 -10.40 9.46 11.21
N ILE A 157 -10.89 10.28 10.27
CA ILE A 157 -12.19 10.95 10.42
C ILE A 157 -13.34 9.92 10.38
N LEU A 158 -13.28 8.95 9.45
CA LEU A 158 -14.30 7.89 9.34
C LEU A 158 -14.40 7.08 10.64
N GLU A 159 -13.27 6.75 11.26
CA GLU A 159 -13.22 6.08 12.56
C GLU A 159 -13.77 6.96 13.69
N ALA A 160 -13.44 8.25 13.70
CA ALA A 160 -13.94 9.18 14.70
C ALA A 160 -15.48 9.27 14.66
N ILE A 161 -16.06 9.32 13.47
CA ILE A 161 -17.51 9.36 13.27
C ILE A 161 -18.17 8.02 13.61
N ALA A 162 -17.47 6.91 13.38
CA ALA A 162 -17.94 5.57 13.73
C ALA A 162 -17.91 5.29 15.26
N SER A 163 -17.25 6.15 16.05
CA SER A 163 -17.03 5.88 17.46
C SER A 163 -18.36 5.85 18.24
N PRO A 164 -18.62 4.81 19.04
CA PRO A 164 -19.86 4.68 19.81
C PRO A 164 -20.14 5.89 20.72
N SER A 165 -19.10 6.60 21.17
CA SER A 165 -19.26 7.80 22.00
C SER A 165 -19.96 8.96 21.29
N ASN A 166 -20.02 8.95 19.95
CA ASN A 166 -20.66 9.98 19.15
C ASN A 166 -22.12 9.60 18.83
N HIS A 167 -22.96 9.51 19.86
CA HIS A 167 -24.39 9.17 19.76
C HIS A 167 -25.29 10.28 19.16
N THR A 168 -24.72 11.27 18.48
CA THR A 168 -25.45 12.44 17.97
C THR A 168 -26.17 12.21 16.65
N LEU A 169 -25.78 11.18 15.88
CA LEU A 169 -26.29 10.94 14.52
C LEU A 169 -27.02 9.60 14.40
N SER A 170 -28.11 9.57 13.63
CA SER A 170 -28.74 8.31 13.26
C SER A 170 -27.83 7.47 12.34
N THR A 171 -28.11 6.17 12.20
CA THR A 171 -27.35 5.27 11.31
C THR A 171 -27.31 5.79 9.87
N ALA A 172 -28.44 6.30 9.37
CA ALA A 172 -28.54 6.85 8.02
C ALA A 172 -27.68 8.12 7.86
N GLN A 173 -27.73 9.04 8.83
CA GLN A 173 -26.91 10.25 8.84
C GLN A 173 -25.41 9.92 8.90
N THR A 174 -25.03 8.94 9.72
CA THR A 174 -23.64 8.47 9.81
C THR A 174 -23.15 7.96 8.46
N MET A 175 -23.94 7.16 7.74
CA MET A 175 -23.56 6.67 6.41
C MET A 175 -23.44 7.81 5.40
N MET A 176 -24.38 8.76 5.40
CA MET A 176 -24.32 9.92 4.51
C MET A 176 -23.05 10.74 4.75
N VAL A 177 -22.70 11.02 6.01
CA VAL A 177 -21.48 11.76 6.34
C VAL A 177 -20.23 10.99 5.89
N ARG A 178 -20.18 9.66 6.07
CA ARG A 178 -19.06 8.85 5.57
C ARG A 178 -18.89 8.94 4.05
N VAL A 179 -20.00 8.85 3.30
CA VAL A 179 -19.99 9.00 1.84
C VAL A 179 -19.47 10.38 1.43
N VAL A 180 -19.93 11.44 2.10
CA VAL A 180 -19.45 12.81 1.84
C VAL A 180 -17.96 12.95 2.09
N ILE A 181 -17.43 12.39 3.18
CA ILE A 181 -16.00 12.46 3.52
C ILE A 181 -15.16 11.68 2.51
N VAL A 182 -15.58 10.48 2.14
CA VAL A 182 -14.91 9.70 1.09
C VAL A 182 -14.95 10.45 -0.23
N GLY A 183 -16.11 10.99 -0.61
CA GLY A 183 -16.27 11.80 -1.82
C GLY A 183 -15.37 13.04 -1.82
N ALA A 184 -15.26 13.75 -0.69
CA ALA A 184 -14.36 14.89 -0.54
C ALA A 184 -12.89 14.49 -0.67
N GLY A 185 -12.48 13.35 -0.08
CA GLY A 185 -11.13 12.82 -0.22
C GLY A 185 -10.79 12.43 -1.66
N LEU A 186 -11.71 11.75 -2.36
CA LEU A 186 -11.55 11.38 -3.77
C LEU A 186 -11.50 12.63 -4.67
N ALA A 187 -12.38 13.59 -4.43
CA ALA A 187 -12.39 14.87 -5.17
C ALA A 187 -11.10 15.65 -4.94
N TRP A 188 -10.56 15.66 -3.72
CA TRP A 188 -9.27 16.29 -3.44
C TRP A 188 -8.15 15.66 -4.26
N MET A 189 -8.01 14.32 -4.23
CA MET A 189 -6.98 13.61 -5.00
C MET A 189 -7.09 13.89 -6.50
N TRP A 190 -8.31 13.90 -7.02
CA TRP A 190 -8.58 14.09 -8.44
C TRP A 190 -8.35 15.54 -8.89
N LEU A 191 -8.86 16.54 -8.15
CA LEU A 191 -8.75 17.96 -8.51
C LEU A 191 -7.32 18.47 -8.45
N LEU A 192 -6.50 17.94 -7.54
CA LEU A 192 -5.10 18.33 -7.40
C LEU A 192 -4.15 17.39 -8.16
N ASN A 193 -4.65 16.50 -9.03
CA ASN A 193 -3.82 15.57 -9.80
C ASN A 193 -2.79 14.81 -8.94
N VAL A 194 -3.22 14.28 -7.79
CA VAL A 194 -2.33 13.55 -6.88
C VAL A 194 -1.93 12.21 -7.49
N ASP A 195 -0.63 12.01 -7.72
CA ASP A 195 -0.06 10.82 -8.33
C ASP A 195 -0.66 10.49 -9.70
N VAL A 196 -0.80 11.48 -10.58
CA VAL A 196 -1.22 11.21 -11.96
C VAL A 196 -0.05 10.64 -12.73
N ARG A 197 -0.18 9.38 -13.16
CA ARG A 197 0.85 8.63 -13.88
C ARG A 197 0.52 8.53 -15.37
N LEU A 198 1.50 8.86 -16.20
CA LEU A 198 1.38 8.92 -17.68
C LEU A 198 0.20 9.79 -18.18
N GLY A 199 -0.30 10.72 -17.35
CA GLY A 199 -1.48 11.53 -17.68
C GLY A 199 -2.81 10.78 -17.70
N ILE A 200 -2.84 9.48 -17.43
CA ILE A 200 -4.04 8.64 -17.58
C ILE A 200 -4.47 7.95 -16.28
N MET A 201 -3.52 7.53 -15.44
CA MET A 201 -3.84 6.77 -14.23
C MET A 201 -3.85 7.67 -13.02
N GLN A 202 -5.02 7.78 -12.39
CA GLN A 202 -5.27 8.53 -11.16
C GLN A 202 -4.80 7.73 -9.94
N GLY A 203 -3.47 7.70 -9.72
CA GLY A 203 -2.83 6.89 -8.67
C GLY A 203 -3.33 7.22 -7.26
N GLY A 204 -3.51 8.51 -6.93
CA GLY A 204 -3.99 8.94 -5.62
C GLY A 204 -5.42 8.49 -5.32
N VAL A 205 -6.30 8.51 -6.33
CA VAL A 205 -7.67 8.00 -6.23
C VAL A 205 -7.66 6.49 -5.99
N LEU A 206 -6.91 5.74 -6.79
CA LEU A 206 -6.78 4.28 -6.62
C LEU A 206 -6.20 3.92 -5.25
N PHE A 207 -5.20 4.68 -4.79
CA PHE A 207 -4.58 4.50 -3.49
C PHE A 207 -5.60 4.64 -2.34
N LEU A 208 -6.45 5.68 -2.38
CA LEU A 208 -7.51 5.86 -1.39
C LEU A 208 -8.54 4.71 -1.46
N LEU A 209 -8.94 4.28 -2.65
CA LEU A 209 -9.85 3.15 -2.81
C LEU A 209 -9.27 1.85 -2.21
N TYR A 210 -7.99 1.57 -2.44
CA TYR A 210 -7.30 0.45 -1.78
C TYR A 210 -7.33 0.59 -0.26
N CYS A 211 -7.02 1.77 0.26
CA CYS A 211 -7.06 2.03 1.70
C CYS A 211 -8.45 1.76 2.29
N LEU A 212 -9.52 2.19 1.62
CA LEU A 212 -10.90 1.96 2.05
C LEU A 212 -11.26 0.47 2.02
N VAL A 213 -10.97 -0.23 0.92
CA VAL A 213 -11.22 -1.67 0.79
C VAL A 213 -10.49 -2.43 1.88
N PHE A 214 -9.19 -2.18 2.04
CA PHE A 214 -8.41 -2.84 3.07
C PHE A 214 -9.01 -2.52 4.43
N HIS A 215 -9.22 -1.25 4.77
CA HIS A 215 -9.72 -0.82 6.07
C HIS A 215 -11.04 -1.51 6.46
N PHE A 216 -12.08 -1.41 5.62
CA PHE A 216 -13.42 -1.90 5.94
C PHE A 216 -13.57 -3.42 5.82
N LEU A 217 -12.88 -4.07 4.88
CA LEU A 217 -13.01 -5.51 4.66
C LEU A 217 -11.93 -6.34 5.37
N ALA A 218 -11.23 -5.75 6.35
CA ALA A 218 -10.22 -6.41 7.18
C ALA A 218 -10.61 -7.82 7.67
N ARG A 219 -11.89 -7.97 8.04
CA ARG A 219 -12.46 -9.19 8.62
C ARG A 219 -12.83 -10.25 7.59
N HIS A 220 -12.97 -9.86 6.31
CA HIS A 220 -13.41 -10.72 5.22
C HIS A 220 -12.31 -10.80 4.16
N GLU A 221 -11.25 -11.56 4.43
CA GLU A 221 -10.04 -11.62 3.60
C GLU A 221 -10.33 -11.92 2.13
N ASN A 222 -11.22 -12.89 1.84
CA ASN A 222 -11.57 -13.24 0.46
C ASN A 222 -12.27 -12.08 -0.26
N THR A 223 -13.25 -11.43 0.39
CA THR A 223 -13.96 -10.29 -0.18
C THR A 223 -13.04 -9.07 -0.33
N MET A 224 -12.13 -8.86 0.63
CA MET A 224 -11.13 -7.80 0.60
C MET A 224 -10.22 -7.96 -0.62
N MET A 225 -9.69 -9.16 -0.84
CA MET A 225 -8.83 -9.45 -1.98
C MET A 225 -9.56 -9.30 -3.31
N LEU A 226 -10.82 -9.77 -3.38
CA LEU A 226 -11.65 -9.64 -4.59
C LEU A 226 -11.94 -8.17 -4.93
N LEU A 227 -12.39 -7.37 -3.95
CA LEU A 227 -12.68 -5.95 -4.19
C LEU A 227 -11.42 -5.14 -4.48
N ALA A 228 -10.30 -5.44 -3.81
CA ALA A 228 -9.04 -4.78 -4.11
C ALA A 228 -8.60 -5.10 -5.55
N THR A 229 -8.79 -6.34 -6.00
CA THR A 229 -8.51 -6.73 -7.39
C THR A 229 -9.40 -5.97 -8.36
N LEU A 230 -10.68 -5.76 -8.02
CA LEU A 230 -11.61 -4.96 -8.83
C LEU A 230 -11.19 -3.48 -8.89
N VAL A 231 -10.71 -2.90 -7.77
CA VAL A 231 -10.13 -1.54 -7.77
C VAL A 231 -8.95 -1.45 -8.73
N GLY A 232 -8.02 -2.41 -8.69
CA GLY A 232 -6.89 -2.43 -9.61
C GLY A 232 -7.28 -2.69 -11.07
N LEU A 233 -8.38 -3.42 -11.30
CA LEU A 233 -8.98 -3.62 -12.62
C LEU A 233 -9.39 -2.29 -13.26
N VAL A 234 -10.06 -1.44 -12.48
CA VAL A 234 -10.46 -0.09 -12.89
C VAL A 234 -9.23 0.78 -13.15
N GLY A 235 -8.14 0.53 -12.42
CA GLY A 235 -6.82 1.15 -12.62
C GLY A 235 -5.94 0.48 -13.68
N PHE A 236 -6.52 -0.03 -14.78
CA PHE A 236 -5.79 -0.66 -15.89
C PHE A 236 -5.15 -2.04 -15.59
N MET A 237 -5.69 -2.81 -14.65
CA MET A 237 -5.27 -4.19 -14.31
C MET A 237 -3.93 -4.32 -13.59
N ILE A 238 -2.91 -3.55 -13.99
CA ILE A 238 -1.54 -3.70 -13.51
C ILE A 238 -1.40 -3.52 -11.99
N PRO A 239 -2.07 -2.53 -11.35
CA PRO A 239 -2.06 -2.42 -9.89
C PRO A 239 -2.53 -3.71 -9.20
N SER A 240 -3.42 -4.51 -9.81
CA SER A 240 -3.89 -5.77 -9.26
C SER A 240 -2.79 -6.82 -9.10
N LEU A 241 -1.72 -6.78 -9.90
CA LEU A 241 -0.58 -7.70 -9.72
C LEU A 241 0.14 -7.45 -8.39
N GLY A 242 0.18 -6.19 -7.93
CA GLY A 242 0.72 -5.83 -6.62
C GLY A 242 -0.01 -6.49 -5.45
N LEU A 243 -1.28 -6.87 -5.64
CA LEU A 243 -2.06 -7.58 -4.62
C LEU A 243 -1.56 -9.00 -4.37
N LEU A 244 -0.86 -9.62 -5.31
CA LEU A 244 -0.26 -10.95 -5.08
C LEU A 244 0.74 -10.89 -3.92
N ALA A 245 1.55 -9.83 -3.85
CA ALA A 245 2.49 -9.64 -2.75
C ALA A 245 1.76 -9.43 -1.41
N VAL A 246 0.63 -8.71 -1.44
CA VAL A 246 -0.23 -8.52 -0.26
C VAL A 246 -0.93 -9.81 0.15
N HIS A 247 -1.36 -10.63 -0.80
CA HIS A 247 -2.03 -11.92 -0.55
C HIS A 247 -1.07 -12.93 0.08
N PHE A 248 0.14 -13.05 -0.46
CA PHE A 248 1.17 -13.95 0.07
C PHE A 248 1.87 -13.37 1.29
N ARG A 249 1.36 -12.31 1.92
CA ARG A 249 1.97 -11.78 3.14
C ARG A 249 1.90 -12.82 4.26
N ARG A 250 2.97 -12.91 5.05
CA ARG A 250 2.95 -13.72 6.26
C ARG A 250 2.05 -13.03 7.29
N ASN A 251 1.11 -13.78 7.86
CA ASN A 251 0.37 -13.35 9.05
C ASN A 251 1.31 -13.43 10.26
N GLU A 252 2.33 -12.57 10.29
CA GLU A 252 3.11 -12.38 11.52
C GLU A 252 2.24 -11.58 12.49
N GLN A 253 1.75 -12.30 13.49
CA GLN A 253 1.12 -11.76 14.70
C GLN A 253 2.17 -11.11 15.63
N GLU A 254 3.44 -11.15 15.24
CA GLU A 254 4.58 -10.78 16.08
C GLU A 254 4.93 -9.28 15.93
N ALA A 255 4.78 -8.60 17.07
CA ALA A 255 5.23 -7.26 17.42
C ALA A 255 4.58 -6.10 16.64
N GLU A 256 3.44 -5.65 17.17
CA GLU A 256 2.83 -4.32 16.96
C GLU A 256 3.86 -3.18 16.93
N ASN A 257 4.91 -3.27 17.75
CA ASN A 257 6.01 -2.31 17.84
C ASN A 257 6.97 -2.33 16.62
N SER A 258 7.10 -3.47 15.92
CA SER A 258 7.90 -3.59 14.70
C SER A 258 7.23 -2.86 13.52
N ARG A 259 5.89 -2.87 13.49
CA ARG A 259 5.09 -2.29 12.39
C ARG A 259 5.15 -0.77 12.33
N ASN A 260 5.22 -0.09 13.48
CA ASN A 260 5.41 1.36 13.53
C ASN A 260 6.76 1.80 12.98
N ARG A 261 7.85 1.10 13.36
CA ARG A 261 9.20 1.41 12.86
C ARG A 261 9.30 1.20 11.35
N LEU A 262 8.67 0.15 10.85
CA LEU A 262 8.70 -0.20 9.43
C LEU A 262 8.02 0.81 8.52
N TYR A 263 6.89 1.36 8.97
CA TYR A 263 6.21 2.42 8.24
C TYR A 263 7.08 3.69 8.17
N ILE A 264 7.73 4.06 9.28
CA ILE A 264 8.68 5.19 9.33
C ILE A 264 9.89 4.93 8.42
N TYR A 265 10.43 3.71 8.40
CA TYR A 265 11.52 3.35 7.50
C TYR A 265 11.12 3.47 6.02
N LEU A 266 9.90 3.09 5.65
CA LEU A 266 9.43 3.25 4.28
C LEU A 266 9.37 4.73 3.86
N LEU A 267 8.85 5.59 4.74
CA LEU A 267 8.79 7.03 4.49
C LEU A 267 10.20 7.65 4.34
N ALA A 268 11.12 7.28 5.23
CA ALA A 268 12.50 7.74 5.16
C ALA A 268 13.22 7.23 3.90
N ALA A 269 13.02 5.95 3.54
CA ALA A 269 13.59 5.35 2.35
C ALA A 269 13.06 6.00 1.07
N TYR A 270 11.77 6.34 1.01
CA TYR A 270 11.19 7.07 -0.11
C TYR A 270 11.87 8.43 -0.32
N ALA A 271 12.03 9.22 0.75
CA ALA A 271 12.72 10.50 0.67
C ALA A 271 14.19 10.34 0.21
N LEU A 272 14.89 9.31 0.71
CA LEU A 272 16.27 9.02 0.28
C LEU A 272 16.34 8.66 -1.21
N ILE A 273 15.41 7.84 -1.71
CA ILE A 273 15.35 7.46 -3.12
C ILE A 273 15.17 8.69 -4.00
N LEU A 274 14.30 9.64 -3.62
CA LEU A 274 14.14 10.88 -4.38
C LEU A 274 15.43 11.68 -4.44
N VAL A 275 16.15 11.83 -3.33
CA VAL A 275 17.45 12.53 -3.33
C VAL A 275 18.44 11.85 -4.28
N VAL A 276 18.50 10.51 -4.30
CA VAL A 276 19.35 9.76 -5.23
C VAL A 276 18.95 10.03 -6.68
N PHE A 277 17.66 10.03 -7.02
CA PHE A 277 17.20 10.28 -8.39
C PHE A 277 17.37 11.73 -8.84
N VAL A 278 17.22 12.70 -7.94
CA VAL A 278 17.59 14.10 -8.20
C VAL A 278 19.07 14.16 -8.57
N LEU A 279 19.95 13.61 -7.73
CA LEU A 279 21.40 13.62 -7.99
C LEU A 279 21.75 12.91 -9.31
N ALA A 280 21.11 11.77 -9.59
CA ALA A 280 21.32 11.02 -10.82
C ALA A 280 20.90 11.82 -12.06
N ARG A 281 19.76 12.52 -11.99
CA ARG A 281 19.29 13.40 -13.07
C ARG A 281 20.17 14.62 -13.27
N TRP A 282 20.85 15.11 -12.23
CA TRP A 282 21.82 16.22 -12.37
C TRP A 282 23.14 15.79 -13.04
N VAL A 283 23.49 14.51 -12.97
CA VAL A 283 24.71 13.95 -13.60
C VAL A 283 24.49 13.63 -15.08
N HIS A 284 23.25 13.43 -15.52
CA HIS A 284 22.86 13.02 -16.87
C HIS A 284 22.16 14.13 -17.65
#